data_AF-X1C8P1-F1
#
_entry.id   AF-X1C8P1-F1
#
_cell.length_a   1.000
_cell.length_b   1.000
_cell.length_c   1.000
_cell.angle_alpha   90.00
_cell.angle_beta   90.00
_cell.angle_gamma   90.00
#
_symmetry.space_group_name_H-M   'P 1'
#
loop_
_entity.id
_entity.type
_entity.pdbx_description
1 polymer ?
#
loop_
_entity_poly.entity_id
_entity_poly.type
_entity_poly.pdbx_seq_one_letter_code
_entity_poly.pdbx_strand_id
1 'polypeptide(L)'
;MSIDKNKISKLVTKWRDILRLYNWDMRYIVVDTLKIESEYGNLLIEPDILRATLQILKTCPIEDLENFVIHELVHVRLHPLTAYCDDFLEEFFGIRERTILRKQLKAKEENIVENLAKTLLEMNNEEK
;
A
#
# COMPACT_ATOMS: atom_id res chain seq x y z
N MET A 1 22.82 -3.02 -4.51
CA MET A 1 22.81 -2.84 -3.04
C MET A 1 21.64 -3.65 -2.49
N SER A 2 21.81 -4.40 -1.40
CA SER A 2 20.68 -5.04 -0.73
C SER A 2 20.01 -4.03 0.20
N ILE A 3 18.68 -3.88 0.11
CA ILE A 3 17.93 -3.02 1.01
C ILE A 3 18.13 -3.48 2.46
N ASP A 4 18.49 -2.55 3.34
CA ASP A 4 18.63 -2.82 4.77
C ASP A 4 17.24 -3.07 5.40
N LYS A 5 17.04 -4.28 5.93
CA LYS A 5 15.81 -4.66 6.64
C LYS A 5 15.52 -3.77 7.84
N ASN A 6 16.55 -3.23 8.49
CA ASN A 6 16.38 -2.28 9.60
C ASN A 6 15.83 -0.95 9.11
N LYS A 7 16.22 -0.49 7.91
CA LYS A 7 15.66 0.72 7.30
C LYS A 7 14.16 0.53 7.01
N ILE A 8 13.78 -0.60 6.39
CA ILE A 8 12.37 -0.91 6.14
C ILE A 8 11.58 -0.95 7.45
N SER A 9 12.08 -1.65 8.47
CA SER A 9 11.42 -1.74 9.78
C SER A 9 11.12 -0.37 10.38
N LYS A 10 12.10 0.53 10.36
CA LYS A 10 11.95 1.90 10.88
C LYS A 10 10.92 2.69 10.08
N LEU A 11 10.94 2.60 8.75
CA LEU A 11 9.98 3.27 7.88
C LEU A 11 8.56 2.76 8.13
N VAL A 12 8.35 1.45 8.13
CA VAL A 12 7.05 0.83 8.38
C VAL A 12 6.53 1.23 9.76
N THR A 13 7.36 1.18 10.80
CA THR A 13 6.96 1.57 12.16
C THR A 13 6.54 3.03 12.23
N LYS A 14 7.39 3.94 11.72
CA LYS A 14 7.10 5.38 11.67
C LYS A 14 5.77 5.67 10.98
N TRP A 15 5.59 5.16 9.76
CA TRP A 15 4.42 5.48 8.96
C TRP A 15 3.16 4.76 9.42
N ARG A 16 3.27 3.57 10.02
CA ARG A 16 2.16 2.92 10.71
C ARG A 16 1.61 3.81 11.81
N ASP A 17 2.50 4.45 12.57
CA ASP A 17 2.10 5.32 13.68
C ASP A 17 1.47 6.62 13.17
N ILE A 18 2.03 7.24 12.12
CA ILE A 18 1.47 8.44 11.48
C ILE A 18 0.08 8.17 10.88
N LEU A 19 -0.07 7.04 10.17
CA LEU A 19 -1.33 6.64 9.52
C LEU A 19 -2.33 5.97 10.48
N ARG A 20 -1.98 5.86 11.77
CA ARG A 20 -2.80 5.30 12.85
C ARG A 20 -3.27 3.87 12.56
N LEU A 21 -2.37 3.05 12.05
CA LEU A 21 -2.59 1.64 11.74
C LEU A 21 -2.21 0.72 12.92
N TYR A 22 -2.47 1.17 14.16
CA TYR A 22 -2.04 0.47 15.39
C TYR A 22 -2.68 -0.91 15.56
N ASN A 23 -3.87 -1.10 15.01
CA ASN A 23 -4.61 -2.35 15.04
C ASN A 23 -4.19 -3.33 13.94
N TRP A 24 -3.30 -2.93 13.02
CA TRP A 24 -2.81 -3.78 11.96
C TRP A 24 -1.47 -4.45 12.32
N ASP A 25 -1.39 -5.78 12.15
CA ASP A 25 -0.14 -6.55 12.16
C ASP A 25 0.61 -6.29 10.84
N MET A 26 1.45 -5.24 10.84
CA MET A 26 2.26 -4.85 9.69
C MET A 26 3.53 -5.69 9.59
N ARG A 27 3.64 -6.48 8.51
CA ARG A 27 4.81 -7.29 8.19
C ARG A 27 5.45 -6.82 6.90
N TYR A 28 6.73 -7.16 6.71
CA TYR A 28 7.42 -6.92 5.45
C TYR A 28 8.36 -8.05 5.10
N ILE A 29 8.52 -8.31 3.81
CA ILE A 29 9.46 -9.26 3.25
C ILE A 29 10.16 -8.65 2.04
N VAL A 30 11.45 -8.94 1.89
CA VAL A 30 12.21 -8.57 0.68
C VAL A 30 12.20 -9.79 -0.24
N VAL A 31 11.79 -9.59 -1.48
CA VAL A 31 11.62 -10.66 -2.49
C VAL A 31 12.44 -10.35 -3.74
N ASP A 32 12.88 -11.39 -4.44
CA ASP A 32 13.59 -11.24 -5.72
C ASP A 32 12.61 -11.02 -6.89
N THR A 33 11.38 -11.51 -6.78
CA THR A 33 10.32 -11.38 -7.78
C THR A 33 8.95 -11.13 -7.15
N LEU A 34 8.09 -10.40 -7.86
CA LEU A 34 6.68 -10.21 -7.49
C LEU A 34 5.78 -11.12 -8.33
N LYS A 35 4.62 -11.47 -7.78
CA LYS A 35 3.58 -12.22 -8.51
C LYS A 35 2.76 -11.35 -9.47
N ILE A 36 2.78 -10.04 -9.26
CA ILE A 36 2.02 -9.04 -10.02
C ILE A 36 3.04 -8.04 -10.57
N GLU A 37 2.81 -7.55 -11.79
CA GLU A 37 3.58 -6.44 -12.35
C GLU A 37 3.33 -5.18 -11.50
N SER A 38 4.32 -4.83 -10.68
CA SER A 38 4.41 -3.59 -9.93
C SER A 38 5.86 -3.16 -9.94
N GLU A 39 6.11 -1.86 -9.85
CA GLU A 39 7.43 -1.28 -10.07
C GLU A 39 8.40 -1.66 -8.95
N TYR A 40 7.95 -1.65 -7.68
CA TYR A 40 8.85 -1.78 -6.53
C TYR A 40 8.36 -2.71 -5.41
N GLY A 41 7.10 -3.16 -5.45
CA GLY A 41 6.59 -4.08 -4.44
C GLY A 41 5.10 -4.41 -4.58
N ASN A 42 4.56 -5.12 -3.59
CA ASN A 42 3.17 -5.53 -3.58
C ASN A 42 2.67 -5.59 -2.13
N LEU A 43 1.38 -5.36 -1.93
CA LEU A 43 0.76 -5.43 -0.62
C LEU A 43 -0.22 -6.60 -0.57
N LEU A 44 -0.05 -7.46 0.43
CA LEU A 44 -0.99 -8.53 0.75
C LEU A 44 -1.80 -8.11 1.97
N ILE A 45 -3.11 -7.93 1.81
CA ILE A 45 -4.02 -7.55 2.89
C ILE A 45 -4.86 -8.77 3.28
N GLU A 46 -4.85 -9.10 4.56
CA GLU A 46 -5.70 -10.11 5.19
C GLU A 46 -6.63 -9.39 6.19
N PRO A 47 -7.76 -8.84 5.73
CA PRO A 47 -8.60 -7.96 6.56
C PRO A 47 -9.24 -8.67 7.75
N ASP A 48 -9.58 -9.95 7.61
CA ASP A 48 -10.22 -10.76 8.67
C ASP A 48 -9.38 -10.86 9.95
N ILE A 49 -8.06 -10.75 9.81
CA ILE A 49 -7.10 -10.82 10.91
C ILE A 49 -6.31 -9.52 11.09
N LEU A 50 -6.71 -8.45 10.41
CA LEU A 50 -6.05 -7.15 10.39
C LEU A 50 -4.53 -7.27 10.17
N ARG A 51 -4.12 -8.07 9.18
CA ARG A 51 -2.70 -8.23 8.84
C ARG A 51 -2.43 -7.69 7.45
N ALA A 52 -1.32 -6.98 7.30
CA ALA A 52 -0.84 -6.55 6.00
C ALA A 52 0.64 -6.90 5.85
N THR A 53 1.00 -7.51 4.72
CA THR A 53 2.38 -7.88 4.41
C THR A 53 2.87 -7.13 3.18
N LEU A 54 3.85 -6.24 3.39
CA LEU A 54 4.54 -5.54 2.31
C LEU A 54 5.60 -6.45 1.71
N GLN A 55 5.48 -6.72 0.42
CA GLN A 55 6.51 -7.37 -0.38
C GLN A 55 7.31 -6.29 -1.08
N ILE A 56 8.62 -6.22 -0.84
CA ILE A 56 9.48 -5.20 -1.42
C ILE A 56 10.47 -5.88 -2.36
N LEU A 57 10.54 -5.43 -3.60
CA LEU A 57 11.56 -5.92 -4.52
C LEU A 57 12.94 -5.53 -4.01
N LYS A 58 13.86 -6.50 -4.03
CA LYS A 58 15.26 -6.29 -3.66
C LYS A 58 15.95 -5.19 -4.47
N THR A 59 15.44 -4.90 -5.66
CA THR A 59 15.92 -3.87 -6.59
C THR A 59 15.31 -2.49 -6.39
N CYS A 60 14.38 -2.32 -5.43
CA CYS A 60 13.80 -1.01 -5.13
C CYS A 60 14.88 0.01 -4.75
N PRO A 61 14.95 1.17 -5.43
CA PRO A 61 15.89 2.24 -5.10
C PRO A 61 15.71 2.74 -3.67
N ILE A 62 16.82 3.13 -3.02
CA ILE A 62 16.83 3.50 -1.60
C ILE A 62 16.13 4.86 -1.37
N GLU A 63 16.20 5.72 -2.38
CA GLU A 63 15.56 7.02 -2.52
C GLU A 63 14.04 6.92 -2.62
N ASP A 64 13.52 5.90 -3.31
CA ASP A 64 12.08 5.71 -3.51
C ASP A 64 11.44 4.86 -2.41
N LEU A 65 12.26 4.16 -1.61
CA LEU A 65 11.79 3.21 -0.59
C LEU A 65 10.82 3.84 0.42
N GLU A 66 11.08 5.07 0.88
CA GLU A 66 10.19 5.73 1.84
C GLU A 66 8.85 6.08 1.19
N ASN A 67 8.84 6.64 -0.02
CA ASN A 67 7.61 6.93 -0.76
C ASN A 67 6.80 5.65 -1.01
N PHE A 68 7.47 4.58 -1.44
CA PHE A 68 6.86 3.28 -1.66
C PHE A 68 6.22 2.72 -0.38
N VAL A 69 6.93 2.78 0.76
CA VAL A 69 6.36 2.34 2.04
C VAL A 69 5.12 3.16 2.39
N ILE A 70 5.15 4.49 2.23
CA ILE A 70 3.98 5.33 2.50
C ILE A 70 2.81 4.93 1.60
N HIS A 71 3.05 4.78 0.29
CA HIS A 71 2.05 4.36 -0.71
C HIS A 71 1.30 3.11 -0.26
N GLU A 72 2.04 2.05 0.07
CA GLU A 72 1.43 0.79 0.48
C GLU A 72 0.70 0.90 1.82
N LEU A 73 1.20 1.64 2.81
CA LEU A 73 0.45 1.82 4.06
C LEU A 73 -0.81 2.68 3.86
N VAL A 74 -0.83 3.61 2.90
CA VAL A 74 -2.05 4.36 2.57
C VAL A 74 -3.10 3.42 1.96
N HIS A 75 -2.73 2.43 1.14
CA HIS A 75 -3.66 1.37 0.72
C HIS A 75 -4.26 0.62 1.91
N VAL A 76 -3.44 0.22 2.90
CA VAL A 76 -3.97 -0.42 4.13
C VAL A 76 -4.98 0.49 4.82
N ARG A 77 -4.71 1.79 4.88
CA ARG A 77 -5.61 2.76 5.52
C ARG A 77 -6.93 2.95 4.77
N LEU A 78 -6.90 2.91 3.44
CA LEU A 78 -8.07 3.06 2.58
C LEU A 78 -8.83 1.76 2.36
N HIS A 79 -8.23 0.60 2.66
CA HIS A 79 -8.80 -0.71 2.39
C HIS A 79 -10.25 -0.90 2.85
N PRO A 80 -10.69 -0.45 4.05
CA PRO A 80 -12.10 -0.60 4.44
C PRO A 80 -13.08 0.08 3.48
N LEU A 81 -12.71 1.22 2.89
CA LEU A 81 -13.53 1.92 1.90
C LEU A 81 -13.52 1.21 0.56
N THR A 82 -12.35 0.73 0.11
CA THR A 82 -12.24 -0.03 -1.14
C THR A 82 -13.02 -1.34 -1.05
N ALA A 83 -12.92 -2.06 0.06
CA ALA A 83 -13.66 -3.29 0.33
C ALA A 83 -15.17 -3.04 0.30
N TYR A 84 -15.66 -1.98 0.96
CA TYR A 84 -17.07 -1.60 0.89
C TYR A 84 -17.54 -1.33 -0.55
N CYS A 85 -16.72 -0.64 -1.36
CA CYS A 85 -17.05 -0.42 -2.77
C CYS A 85 -17.07 -1.74 -3.55
N ASP A 86 -16.12 -2.65 -3.29
CA ASP A 86 -16.06 -3.94 -3.95
C ASP A 86 -17.24 -4.84 -3.60
N ASP A 87 -17.69 -4.82 -2.35
CA ASP A 87 -18.88 -5.53 -1.87
C ASP A 87 -20.14 -4.98 -2.55
N PHE A 88 -20.28 -3.64 -2.60
CA PHE A 88 -21.36 -2.98 -3.32
C PHE A 88 -21.38 -3.35 -4.80
N LEU A 89 -20.22 -3.38 -5.45
CA LEU A 89 -20.13 -3.81 -6.84
C LEU A 89 -20.57 -5.27 -7.00
N GLU A 90 -20.15 -6.14 -6.09
CA GLU A 90 -20.51 -7.56 -6.10
C GLU A 90 -22.02 -7.79 -5.96
N GLU A 91 -22.68 -7.03 -5.09
CA GLU A 91 -24.12 -7.14 -4.79
C GLU A 91 -25.01 -6.65 -5.96
N PHE A 92 -24.65 -5.55 -6.61
CA PHE A 92 -25.59 -4.84 -7.50
C PHE A 92 -25.30 -4.98 -9.00
N PHE A 93 -24.16 -5.52 -9.41
CA PHE A 93 -23.75 -5.52 -10.82
C PHE A 93 -23.38 -6.90 -11.36
N GLY A 94 -23.59 -7.08 -12.67
CA GLY A 94 -23.14 -8.25 -13.41
C GLY A 94 -21.63 -8.28 -13.60
N ILE A 95 -21.08 -9.46 -13.92
CA ILE A 95 -19.63 -9.67 -13.99
C ILE A 95 -18.89 -8.71 -14.92
N ARG A 96 -19.53 -8.32 -16.04
CA ARG A 96 -18.95 -7.41 -17.03
C ARG A 96 -18.84 -5.99 -16.48
N GLU A 97 -19.94 -5.47 -15.93
CA GLU A 97 -20.03 -4.15 -15.33
C GLU A 97 -19.06 -4.05 -14.15
N ARG A 98 -19.04 -5.05 -13.27
CA ARG A 98 -18.11 -5.13 -12.13
C ARG A 98 -16.66 -5.06 -12.56
N THR A 99 -16.28 -5.79 -13.60
CA THR A 99 -14.89 -5.79 -14.09
C THR A 99 -14.46 -4.39 -14.54
N ILE A 100 -15.35 -3.68 -15.26
CA ILE A 100 -15.08 -2.32 -15.72
C ILE A 100 -15.01 -1.34 -14.55
N LEU A 101 -15.98 -1.41 -13.64
CA LEU A 101 -16.08 -0.51 -12.48
C LEU A 101 -14.92 -0.72 -11.49
N ARG A 102 -14.55 -1.97 -11.19
CA ARG A 102 -13.37 -2.29 -10.36
C ARG A 102 -12.09 -1.73 -10.95
N LYS A 103 -11.90 -1.85 -12.27
CA LYS A 103 -10.73 -1.26 -12.93
C LYS A 103 -10.71 0.26 -12.79
N GLN A 104 -11.86 0.93 -12.92
CA GLN A 104 -11.95 2.38 -12.74
C GLN A 104 -11.74 2.81 -11.29
N LEU A 105 -12.30 2.07 -10.33
CA LEU A 105 -12.13 2.31 -8.90
C LEU A 105 -10.64 2.21 -8.53
N LYS A 106 -9.99 1.10 -8.90
CA LYS A 106 -8.56 0.90 -8.66
C LYS A 106 -7.73 2.03 -9.27
N ALA A 107 -7.96 2.39 -10.53
CA ALA A 107 -7.21 3.48 -11.17
C ALA A 107 -7.36 4.83 -10.45
N LYS A 108 -8.53 5.12 -9.88
CA LYS A 108 -8.76 6.33 -9.09
C LYS A 108 -8.11 6.24 -7.71
N GLU A 109 -8.20 5.09 -7.05
CA GLU A 109 -7.55 4.83 -5.77
C GLU A 109 -6.04 5.00 -5.89
N GLU A 110 -5.39 4.35 -6.86
CA GLU A 110 -3.93 4.48 -7.08
C GLU A 110 -3.50 5.93 -7.25
N ASN A 111 -4.27 6.75 -7.98
CA ASN A 111 -3.95 8.17 -8.15
C ASN A 111 -4.05 8.96 -6.83
N ILE A 112 -5.04 8.65 -6.01
CA ILE A 112 -5.20 9.28 -4.69
C ILE A 112 -4.08 8.83 -3.75
N VAL A 113 -3.79 7.54 -3.71
CA VAL A 113 -2.74 6.95 -2.87
C VAL A 113 -1.38 7.55 -3.22
N GLU A 114 -1.04 7.60 -4.51
CA GLU A 114 0.22 8.16 -5.00
C GLU A 114 0.39 9.63 -4.58
N ASN A 115 -0.66 10.45 -4.77
CA ASN A 115 -0.62 11.87 -4.39
C ASN A 115 -0.52 12.05 -2.87
N LEU A 116 -1.28 11.28 -2.09
CA LEU A 116 -1.22 11.32 -0.63
C LEU A 116 0.15 10.89 -0.12
N ALA A 117 0.76 9.85 -0.72
CA ALA A 117 2.09 9.38 -0.34
C ALA A 117 3.15 10.46 -0.54
N LYS A 118 3.13 11.12 -1.70
CA LYS A 118 4.01 12.26 -1.99
C LYS A 118 3.80 13.42 -1.04
N THR A 119 2.55 13.85 -0.83
CA THR A 119 2.23 14.95 0.09
C THR A 119 2.68 14.65 1.52
N LEU A 120 2.44 13.44 2.02
CA LEU A 120 2.90 13.03 3.36
C LEU A 120 4.42 13.05 3.46
N LEU A 121 5.13 12.57 2.43
CA LEU A 121 6.58 12.57 2.38
C LEU A 121 7.14 14.01 2.39
N GLU A 122 6.58 14.90 1.58
CA GLU A 122 6.94 16.33 1.52
C GLU A 122 6.74 17.01 2.87
N MET A 123 5.55 16.91 3.47
CA MET A 123 5.25 17.50 4.78
C MET A 123 6.22 17.00 5.86
N ASN A 124 6.52 15.70 5.88
CA ASN A 124 7.47 15.14 6.85
C ASN A 124 8.92 15.62 6.62
N ASN A 125 9.28 16.03 5.41
CA ASN A 125 10.61 16.56 5.11
C ASN A 125 10.73 18.06 5.45
N GLU A 126 9.64 18.81 5.41
CA GLU A 126 9.59 20.21 5.86
C GLU A 126 9.67 20.36 7.38
N GLU A 127 9.27 19.35 8.15
CA GLU A 127 9.36 19.33 9.62
C GLU A 127 10.76 18.97 10.17
N LYS A 128 11.75 18.68 9.31
CA LYS A 128 13.14 18.34 9.70
C LYS A 128 14.10 19.53 9.56
#